data_AF-A0AAU1Q6E8-F1
#
_entry.id   AF-A0AAU1Q6E8-F1
#
_cell.length_a   1.000
_cell.length_b   1.000
_cell.length_c   1.000
_cell.angle_alpha   90.00
_cell.angle_beta   90.00
_cell.angle_gamma   90.00
#
_symmetry.space_group_name_H-M   'P 1'
#
loop_
_entity.id
_entity.type
_entity.pdbx_description
1 polymer ?
#
loop_
_entity_poly.entity_id
_entity_poly.type
_entity_poly.pdbx_seq_one_letter_code
_entity_poly.pdbx_strand_id
1 'polypeptide(L)'
;MSAPQWAGRALAGVLDRIAVTRAEVADRFPLFADPESGRWTTTRRGSWTGGFWAGLLWLRALHSGDASDRQAAAECTARLTDWVHADTAARGLILWYGTALADDAGSVALRERAARACLDAYDHELGLVPWGSAFGGPRLAARVDGAPGMVPLLASVNAKAAESHLRTHLELGAPGWSRGRAWLLLAVADALRCLDVPDLRGAATELTPSRHVPLATEEHPDGPLDTSAAAITAVALLKLGQRDRATAVLEELVRVHLADSGALLDGCYDLGGGVGMRHELVWGDFFLALGLAVLTGLVDAHAV
;
A
#
# COMPACT_ATOMS: atom_id res chain seq x y z
N MET A 1 13.00 -21.90 -2.62
CA MET A 1 12.72 -22.43 -1.28
C MET A 1 11.21 -22.49 -1.10
N SER A 2 10.66 -23.55 -0.53
CA SER A 2 9.23 -23.60 -0.18
C SER A 2 8.90 -22.52 0.84
N ALA A 3 7.66 -22.01 0.81
CA ALA A 3 7.21 -21.01 1.77
C ALA A 3 7.20 -21.59 3.20
N PRO A 4 7.57 -20.79 4.23
CA PRO A 4 7.44 -21.22 5.61
C PRO A 4 5.98 -21.54 5.97
N GLN A 5 5.76 -22.61 6.75
CA GLN A 5 4.39 -23.04 7.12
C GLN A 5 3.63 -21.96 7.92
N TRP A 6 4.33 -21.15 8.72
CA TRP A 6 3.73 -20.06 9.47
C TRP A 6 3.13 -18.99 8.56
N ALA A 7 3.72 -18.75 7.37
CA ALA A 7 3.27 -17.71 6.45
C ALA A 7 1.89 -18.04 5.87
N GLY A 8 1.64 -19.31 5.53
CA GLY A 8 0.34 -19.77 5.06
C GLY A 8 -0.76 -19.63 6.12
N ARG A 9 -0.45 -19.98 7.37
CA ARG A 9 -1.40 -19.81 8.50
C ARG A 9 -1.69 -18.34 8.79
N ALA A 10 -0.65 -17.49 8.80
CA ALA A 10 -0.81 -16.07 9.01
C ALA A 10 -1.65 -15.42 7.90
N LEU A 11 -1.40 -15.79 6.64
CA LEU A 11 -2.18 -15.29 5.50
C LEU A 11 -3.66 -15.65 5.66
N ALA A 12 -3.97 -16.90 5.97
CA ALA A 12 -5.35 -17.35 6.21
C ALA A 12 -6.01 -16.53 7.35
N GLY A 13 -5.32 -16.34 8.48
CA GLY A 13 -5.82 -15.55 9.60
C GLY A 13 -6.14 -14.10 9.24
N VAL A 14 -5.24 -13.42 8.51
CA VAL A 14 -5.48 -12.04 8.03
C VAL A 14 -6.68 -12.02 7.07
N LEU A 15 -6.78 -12.96 6.13
CA LEU A 15 -7.90 -12.99 5.18
C LEU A 15 -9.23 -13.38 5.81
N ASP A 16 -9.23 -14.15 6.89
CA ASP A 16 -10.42 -14.41 7.71
C ASP A 16 -10.85 -13.15 8.47
N ARG A 17 -9.91 -12.38 9.02
CA ARG A 17 -10.19 -11.04 9.57
C ARG A 17 -10.86 -10.14 8.53
N ILE A 18 -10.41 -10.16 7.27
CA ILE A 18 -11.01 -9.39 6.18
C ILE A 18 -12.48 -9.80 5.94
N ALA A 19 -12.82 -11.08 6.05
CA ALA A 19 -14.20 -11.55 5.92
C ALA A 19 -15.10 -10.95 7.01
N VAL A 20 -14.61 -10.96 8.26
CA VAL A 20 -15.31 -10.39 9.41
C VAL A 20 -15.46 -8.88 9.23
N THR A 21 -14.36 -8.18 8.93
CA THR A 21 -14.36 -6.73 8.69
C THR A 21 -15.35 -6.34 7.61
N ARG A 22 -15.42 -7.08 6.49
CA ARG A 22 -16.38 -6.82 5.41
C ARG A 22 -17.83 -6.88 5.91
N ALA A 23 -18.17 -7.84 6.76
CA ALA A 23 -19.50 -7.93 7.36
C ALA A 23 -19.78 -6.76 8.32
N GLU A 24 -18.77 -6.32 9.09
CA GLU A 24 -18.88 -5.22 10.05
C GLU A 24 -19.02 -3.84 9.40
N VAL A 25 -18.24 -3.54 8.37
CA VAL A 25 -18.22 -2.22 7.72
C VAL A 25 -19.29 -2.06 6.64
N ALA A 26 -19.91 -3.16 6.22
CA ALA A 26 -20.92 -3.22 5.17
C ALA A 26 -20.48 -2.48 3.88
N ASP A 27 -21.16 -1.39 3.53
CA ASP A 27 -20.85 -0.58 2.36
C ASP A 27 -19.75 0.47 2.62
N ARG A 28 -19.21 0.59 3.83
CA ARG A 28 -18.17 1.59 4.14
C ARG A 28 -16.77 1.04 3.91
N PHE A 29 -15.80 1.95 3.84
CA PHE A 29 -14.39 1.59 3.71
C PHE A 29 -13.68 1.71 5.07
N PRO A 30 -13.00 0.66 5.56
CA PRO A 30 -12.23 0.72 6.79
C PRO A 30 -11.03 1.68 6.64
N LEU A 31 -10.66 2.32 7.74
CA LEU A 31 -9.48 3.19 7.82
C LEU A 31 -8.51 2.68 8.89
N PHE A 32 -8.95 2.70 10.15
CA PHE A 32 -8.22 2.12 11.27
C PHE A 32 -9.20 1.54 12.30
N ALA A 33 -8.79 0.51 13.02
CA ALA A 33 -9.59 -0.12 14.08
C ALA A 33 -8.92 0.05 15.44
N ASP A 34 -9.76 0.27 16.44
CA ASP A 34 -9.34 0.35 17.85
C ASP A 34 -8.79 -1.01 18.31
N PRO A 35 -7.59 -1.06 18.91
CA PRO A 35 -6.91 -2.32 19.20
C PRO A 35 -7.58 -3.16 20.30
N GLU A 36 -8.39 -2.55 21.16
CA GLU A 36 -9.09 -3.25 22.25
C GLU A 36 -10.44 -3.80 21.78
N SER A 37 -11.23 -2.98 21.08
CA SER A 37 -12.58 -3.32 20.65
C SER A 37 -12.67 -3.93 19.25
N GLY A 38 -11.62 -3.77 18.43
CA GLY A 38 -11.61 -4.17 17.02
C GLY A 38 -12.51 -3.33 16.12
N ARG A 39 -13.13 -2.25 16.65
CA ARG A 39 -14.13 -1.46 15.93
C ARG A 39 -13.47 -0.50 14.94
N TRP A 40 -13.87 -0.61 13.68
CA TRP A 40 -13.38 0.24 12.60
C TRP A 40 -13.94 1.67 12.62
N THR A 41 -13.03 2.64 12.55
CA THR A 41 -13.33 3.94 11.96
C THR A 41 -13.38 3.78 10.45
N THR A 42 -14.45 4.28 9.83
CA THR A 42 -14.73 4.06 8.40
C THR A 42 -15.01 5.35 7.64
N THR A 43 -14.76 5.34 6.34
CA THR A 43 -15.08 6.43 5.41
C THR A 43 -16.16 6.00 4.43
N ARG A 44 -16.90 6.98 3.86
CA ARG A 44 -17.95 6.67 2.87
C ARG A 44 -17.39 6.34 1.48
N ARG A 45 -16.31 7.00 1.07
CA ARG A 45 -15.74 6.94 -0.29
C ARG A 45 -14.32 6.36 -0.35
N GLY A 46 -13.86 5.67 0.69
CA GLY A 46 -12.52 5.09 0.73
C GLY A 46 -11.42 6.06 1.16
N SER A 47 -11.56 7.37 0.92
CA SER A 47 -10.45 8.32 1.10
C SER A 47 -9.21 7.84 0.30
N TRP A 48 -8.01 8.21 0.73
CA TRP A 48 -6.75 7.74 0.13
C TRP A 48 -6.49 6.23 0.33
N THR A 49 -7.21 5.56 1.24
CA THR A 49 -6.98 4.15 1.60
C THR A 49 -7.92 3.16 0.90
N GLY A 50 -8.90 3.64 0.13
CA GLY A 50 -9.92 2.78 -0.48
C GLY A 50 -9.35 1.68 -1.39
N GLY A 51 -8.23 1.97 -2.05
CA GLY A 51 -7.51 1.00 -2.88
C GLY A 51 -7.00 -0.20 -2.10
N PHE A 52 -6.49 0.00 -0.88
CA PHE A 52 -5.98 -1.09 -0.04
C PHE A 52 -7.09 -2.03 0.40
N TRP A 53 -8.28 -1.50 0.71
CA TRP A 53 -9.44 -2.33 1.04
C TRP A 53 -9.90 -3.16 -0.17
N ALA A 54 -10.01 -2.55 -1.34
CA ALA A 54 -10.32 -3.29 -2.57
C ALA A 54 -9.26 -4.36 -2.87
N GLY A 55 -7.97 -4.05 -2.70
CA GLY A 55 -6.88 -4.99 -2.86
C GLY A 55 -6.93 -6.17 -1.88
N LEU A 56 -7.29 -5.94 -0.61
CA LEU A 56 -7.52 -7.01 0.37
C LEU A 56 -8.65 -7.96 -0.04
N LEU A 57 -9.75 -7.42 -0.60
CA LEU A 57 -10.84 -8.23 -1.13
C LEU A 57 -10.40 -9.07 -2.33
N TRP A 58 -9.55 -8.53 -3.21
CA TRP A 58 -8.93 -9.30 -4.29
C TRP A 58 -8.01 -10.40 -3.78
N LEU A 59 -7.16 -10.13 -2.78
CA LEU A 59 -6.32 -11.17 -2.16
C LEU A 59 -7.18 -12.28 -1.56
N ARG A 60 -8.28 -11.93 -0.90
CA ARG A 60 -9.23 -12.91 -0.38
C ARG A 60 -9.86 -13.74 -1.50
N ALA A 61 -10.34 -13.10 -2.57
CA ALA A 61 -10.92 -13.80 -3.72
C ALA A 61 -9.92 -14.78 -4.38
N LEU A 62 -8.65 -14.38 -4.50
CA LEU A 62 -7.58 -15.26 -5.02
C LEU A 62 -7.30 -16.44 -4.08
N HIS A 63 -7.36 -16.21 -2.77
CA HIS A 63 -7.11 -17.24 -1.76
C HIS A 63 -8.25 -18.24 -1.64
N SER A 64 -9.51 -17.78 -1.62
CA SER A 64 -10.68 -18.65 -1.46
C SER A 64 -11.08 -19.33 -2.78
N GLY A 65 -10.87 -18.66 -3.92
CA GLY A 65 -11.41 -19.09 -5.21
C GLY A 65 -12.94 -18.91 -5.32
N ASP A 66 -13.57 -18.29 -4.32
CA ASP A 66 -15.03 -18.16 -4.25
C ASP A 66 -15.54 -17.03 -5.14
N ALA A 67 -16.55 -17.36 -5.97
CA ALA A 67 -17.16 -16.39 -6.88
C ALA A 67 -17.80 -15.19 -6.15
N SER A 68 -18.29 -15.38 -4.91
CA SER A 68 -18.86 -14.33 -4.07
C SER A 68 -17.81 -13.34 -3.54
N ASP A 69 -16.61 -13.82 -3.22
CA ASP A 69 -15.48 -12.96 -2.83
C ASP A 69 -14.98 -12.18 -4.05
N ARG A 70 -14.87 -12.83 -5.22
CA ARG A 70 -14.52 -12.15 -6.47
C ARG A 70 -15.52 -11.06 -6.86
N GLN A 71 -16.81 -11.35 -6.77
CA GLN A 71 -17.87 -10.37 -7.05
C GLN A 71 -17.75 -9.15 -6.12
N ALA A 72 -17.47 -9.38 -4.83
CA ALA A 72 -17.31 -8.31 -3.86
C ALA A 72 -16.09 -7.43 -4.10
N ALA A 73 -14.97 -8.04 -4.49
CA ALA A 73 -13.76 -7.31 -4.84
C ALA A 73 -14.02 -6.40 -6.05
N ALA A 74 -14.70 -6.93 -7.08
CA ALA A 74 -15.10 -6.15 -8.27
C ALA A 74 -16.06 -5.01 -7.92
N GLU A 75 -17.11 -5.26 -7.12
CA GLU A 75 -18.06 -4.24 -6.67
C GLU A 75 -17.39 -3.13 -5.84
N CYS A 76 -16.50 -3.50 -4.91
CA CYS A 76 -15.73 -2.54 -4.12
C CYS A 76 -14.81 -1.69 -5.01
N THR A 77 -14.12 -2.33 -5.97
CA THR A 77 -13.22 -1.67 -6.92
C THR A 77 -13.97 -0.70 -7.82
N ALA A 78 -15.15 -1.07 -8.32
CA ALA A 78 -15.97 -0.20 -9.17
C ALA A 78 -16.33 1.13 -8.48
N ARG A 79 -16.51 1.11 -7.15
CA ARG A 79 -16.80 2.31 -6.34
C ARG A 79 -15.62 3.28 -6.22
N LEU A 80 -14.42 2.88 -6.63
CA LEU A 80 -13.25 3.77 -6.71
C LEU A 80 -13.25 4.63 -7.98
N THR A 81 -14.20 4.44 -8.91
CA THR A 81 -14.28 5.19 -10.17
C THR A 81 -14.29 6.71 -9.98
N ASP A 82 -14.93 7.21 -8.92
CA ASP A 82 -15.00 8.64 -8.62
C ASP A 82 -13.62 9.27 -8.36
N TRP A 83 -12.61 8.46 -8.02
CA TRP A 83 -11.25 8.95 -7.76
C TRP A 83 -10.42 9.16 -9.02
N VAL A 84 -10.84 8.68 -10.19
CA VAL A 84 -10.06 8.80 -11.44
C VAL A 84 -9.70 10.26 -11.76
N HIS A 85 -10.67 11.17 -11.56
CA HIS A 85 -10.52 12.59 -11.84
C HIS A 85 -10.41 13.46 -10.58
N ALA A 86 -10.24 12.85 -9.41
CA ALA A 86 -9.94 13.62 -8.20
C ALA A 86 -8.57 14.30 -8.35
N ASP A 87 -8.51 15.60 -8.03
CA ASP A 87 -7.27 16.39 -8.05
C ASP A 87 -6.38 15.96 -6.89
N THR A 88 -5.68 14.82 -7.04
CA THR A 88 -4.70 14.33 -6.09
C THR A 88 -3.71 13.30 -6.63
N ALA A 89 -2.48 13.29 -6.09
CA ALA A 89 -1.49 12.24 -6.32
C ALA A 89 -1.83 10.92 -5.62
N ALA A 90 -2.68 10.93 -4.57
CA ALA A 90 -3.11 9.71 -3.89
C ALA A 90 -3.88 8.73 -4.79
N ARG A 91 -4.24 9.13 -6.01
CA ARG A 91 -4.74 8.24 -7.07
C ARG A 91 -3.82 7.04 -7.32
N GLY A 92 -2.52 7.17 -7.11
CA GLY A 92 -1.59 6.04 -7.08
C GLY A 92 -2.01 4.98 -6.08
N LEU A 93 -2.16 5.38 -4.80
CA LEU A 93 -2.58 4.49 -3.73
C LEU A 93 -3.98 3.89 -3.95
N ILE A 94 -4.92 4.71 -4.42
CA ILE A 94 -6.32 4.32 -4.58
C ILE A 94 -6.50 3.39 -5.78
N LEU A 95 -5.98 3.77 -6.94
CA LEU A 95 -6.34 3.14 -8.21
C LEU A 95 -5.35 2.04 -8.59
N TRP A 96 -4.07 2.12 -8.22
CA TRP A 96 -3.14 1.02 -8.47
C TRP A 96 -3.47 -0.16 -7.56
N TYR A 97 -3.39 0.01 -6.23
CA TYR A 97 -3.59 -1.11 -5.30
C TYR A 97 -5.04 -1.63 -5.26
N GLY A 98 -6.01 -0.81 -5.68
CA GLY A 98 -7.39 -1.26 -5.87
C GLY A 98 -7.63 -2.09 -7.13
N THR A 99 -6.74 -2.06 -8.12
CA THR A 99 -6.95 -2.73 -9.43
C THR A 99 -5.83 -3.68 -9.84
N ALA A 100 -4.65 -3.63 -9.22
CA ALA A 100 -3.48 -4.37 -9.68
C ALA A 100 -3.67 -5.91 -9.64
N LEU A 101 -4.38 -6.40 -8.61
CA LEU A 101 -4.73 -7.80 -8.43
C LEU A 101 -5.99 -8.23 -9.18
N ALA A 102 -6.72 -7.29 -9.79
CA ALA A 102 -7.99 -7.58 -10.41
C ALA A 102 -7.80 -8.24 -11.78
N ASP A 103 -8.58 -9.30 -12.03
CA ASP A 103 -8.59 -10.04 -13.29
C ASP A 103 -9.87 -9.80 -14.11
N ASP A 104 -10.81 -8.99 -13.59
CA ASP A 104 -12.04 -8.66 -14.30
C ASP A 104 -11.87 -7.45 -15.25
N ALA A 105 -12.64 -7.46 -16.33
CA ALA A 105 -12.56 -6.44 -17.38
C ALA A 105 -12.89 -5.02 -16.87
N GLY A 106 -13.77 -4.89 -15.88
CA GLY A 106 -14.18 -3.60 -15.32
C GLY A 106 -13.04 -2.92 -14.56
N SER A 107 -12.37 -3.67 -13.70
CA SER A 107 -11.21 -3.20 -12.92
C SER A 107 -9.99 -2.93 -13.81
N VAL A 108 -9.75 -3.78 -14.82
CA VAL A 108 -8.69 -3.53 -15.82
C VAL A 108 -8.95 -2.23 -16.58
N ALA A 109 -10.17 -2.02 -17.07
CA ALA A 109 -10.55 -0.78 -17.75
C ALA A 109 -10.46 0.43 -16.81
N LEU A 110 -10.76 0.28 -15.52
CA LEU A 110 -10.58 1.34 -14.52
C LEU A 110 -9.11 1.71 -14.37
N ARG A 111 -8.20 0.73 -14.26
CA ARG A 111 -6.75 0.96 -14.18
C ARG A 111 -6.21 1.74 -15.38
N GLU A 112 -6.64 1.36 -16.59
CA GLU A 112 -6.22 2.05 -17.81
C GLU A 112 -6.72 3.50 -17.87
N ARG A 113 -7.98 3.74 -17.48
CA ARG A 113 -8.51 5.12 -17.39
C ARG A 113 -7.76 5.93 -16.35
N ALA A 114 -7.46 5.33 -15.19
CA ALA A 114 -6.68 5.96 -14.13
C ALA A 114 -5.28 6.37 -14.63
N ALA A 115 -4.57 5.47 -15.30
CA ALA A 115 -3.24 5.76 -15.84
C ALA A 115 -3.25 6.96 -16.79
N ARG A 116 -4.20 7.02 -17.73
CA ARG A 116 -4.36 8.17 -18.64
C ARG A 116 -4.71 9.46 -17.90
N ALA A 117 -5.67 9.42 -16.96
CA ALA A 117 -6.05 10.60 -16.19
C ALA A 117 -4.95 11.10 -15.23
N CYS A 118 -4.07 10.21 -14.76
CA CYS A 118 -2.88 10.59 -14.00
C CYS A 118 -1.84 11.26 -14.90
N LEU A 119 -1.65 10.76 -16.13
CA LEU A 119 -0.77 11.41 -17.12
C LEU A 119 -1.30 12.79 -17.52
N ASP A 120 -2.61 12.96 -17.72
CA ASP A 120 -3.21 14.27 -18.03
C ASP A 120 -3.01 15.30 -16.90
N ALA A 121 -2.85 14.82 -15.66
CA ALA A 121 -2.61 15.64 -14.48
C ALA A 121 -1.11 15.80 -14.14
N TYR A 122 -0.22 15.19 -14.92
CA TYR A 122 1.22 15.33 -14.76
C TYR A 122 1.65 16.75 -15.13
N ASP A 123 2.38 17.40 -14.23
CA ASP A 123 2.93 18.72 -14.44
C ASP A 123 4.35 18.59 -15.00
N HIS A 124 4.54 19.02 -16.24
CA HIS A 124 5.83 18.91 -16.94
C HIS A 124 6.92 19.82 -16.37
N GLU A 125 6.55 20.94 -15.74
CA GLU A 125 7.51 21.85 -15.13
C GLU A 125 7.99 21.32 -13.77
N LEU A 126 7.06 20.78 -12.98
CA LEU A 126 7.37 20.17 -11.69
C LEU A 126 7.94 18.76 -11.79
N GLY A 127 7.74 18.09 -12.92
CA GLY A 127 8.21 16.73 -13.16
C GLY A 127 7.40 15.64 -12.43
N LEU A 128 6.22 15.96 -11.89
CA LEU A 128 5.39 15.05 -11.11
C LEU A 128 3.88 15.35 -11.23
N VAL A 129 3.04 14.50 -10.63
CA VAL A 129 1.62 14.77 -10.43
C VAL A 129 1.47 15.44 -9.06
N PRO A 130 1.00 16.69 -8.95
CA PRO A 130 0.89 17.39 -7.68
C PRO A 130 -0.05 16.67 -6.69
N TRP A 131 0.18 16.86 -5.38
CA TRP A 131 -0.65 16.29 -4.32
C TRP A 131 -2.13 16.66 -4.45
N GLY A 132 -2.40 17.86 -4.97
CA GLY A 132 -3.75 18.29 -5.33
C GLY A 132 -4.59 18.76 -4.15
N SER A 133 -5.81 19.21 -4.45
CA SER A 133 -6.73 19.84 -3.49
C SER A 133 -7.80 18.92 -2.91
N ALA A 134 -7.90 17.66 -3.38
CA ALA A 134 -9.02 16.77 -3.03
C ALA A 134 -9.13 16.42 -1.53
N PHE A 135 -8.03 16.54 -0.77
CA PHE A 135 -7.99 16.32 0.68
C PHE A 135 -7.81 17.62 1.49
N GLY A 136 -7.96 18.78 0.85
CA GLY A 136 -7.62 20.08 1.42
C GLY A 136 -6.11 20.35 1.48
N GLY A 137 -5.76 21.57 1.89
CA GLY A 137 -4.38 22.05 1.91
C GLY A 137 -3.88 22.58 0.55
N PRO A 138 -2.57 22.90 0.45
CA PRO A 138 -1.99 23.46 -0.78
C PRO A 138 -2.03 22.46 -1.92
N ARG A 139 -2.60 22.86 -3.07
CA ARG A 139 -2.64 22.04 -4.28
C ARG A 139 -1.24 21.69 -4.80
N LEU A 140 -0.35 22.70 -4.84
CA LEU A 140 1.04 22.56 -5.30
C LEU A 140 1.94 22.10 -4.14
N ALA A 141 1.74 20.85 -3.74
CA ALA A 141 2.61 20.16 -2.80
C ALA A 141 3.04 18.82 -3.40
N ALA A 142 4.21 18.33 -3.02
CA ALA A 142 4.61 16.96 -3.24
C ALA A 142 4.64 16.25 -1.88
N ARG A 143 4.04 15.07 -1.82
CA ARG A 143 4.07 14.22 -0.63
C ARG A 143 4.60 12.86 -1.04
N VAL A 144 5.41 12.28 -0.18
CA VAL A 144 6.14 11.04 -0.42
C VAL A 144 5.21 9.85 -0.77
N ASP A 145 4.01 9.86 -0.22
CA ASP A 145 2.93 8.89 -0.47
C ASP A 145 2.20 9.10 -1.81
N GLY A 146 2.58 10.13 -2.58
CA GLY A 146 2.17 10.32 -3.97
C GLY A 146 2.95 9.47 -4.99
N ALA A 147 4.11 8.93 -4.62
CA ALA A 147 4.95 8.11 -5.50
C ALA A 147 4.48 6.65 -5.68
N PRO A 148 4.23 5.85 -4.61
CA PRO A 148 3.81 4.46 -4.75
C PRO A 148 2.47 4.34 -5.49
N GLY A 149 2.35 3.32 -6.35
CA GLY A 149 1.20 3.13 -7.24
C GLY A 149 1.08 4.14 -8.40
N MET A 150 1.51 5.39 -8.22
CA MET A 150 1.55 6.39 -9.29
C MET A 150 2.62 6.06 -10.33
N VAL A 151 3.82 5.66 -9.87
CA VAL A 151 4.92 5.24 -10.75
C VAL A 151 4.49 4.12 -11.71
N PRO A 152 3.96 2.96 -11.26
CA PRO A 152 3.54 1.92 -12.19
C PRO A 152 2.31 2.31 -13.05
N LEU A 153 1.39 3.15 -12.55
CA LEU A 153 0.31 3.69 -13.38
C LEU A 153 0.87 4.54 -14.54
N LEU A 154 1.73 5.50 -14.25
CA LEU A 154 2.36 6.33 -15.27
C LEU A 154 3.22 5.48 -16.21
N ALA A 155 3.98 4.51 -15.70
CA ALA A 155 4.85 3.66 -16.52
C ALA A 155 4.07 2.90 -17.59
N SER A 156 2.81 2.53 -17.31
CA SER A 156 1.94 1.83 -18.26
C SER A 156 1.52 2.67 -19.47
N VAL A 157 1.64 4.00 -19.41
CA VAL A 157 1.22 4.93 -20.48
C VAL A 157 2.34 5.89 -20.93
N ASN A 158 3.32 6.18 -20.07
CA ASN A 158 4.44 7.08 -20.34
C ASN A 158 5.60 6.83 -19.35
N ALA A 159 6.60 6.06 -19.78
CA ALA A 159 7.77 5.72 -18.97
C ALA A 159 8.59 6.95 -18.52
N LYS A 160 8.70 8.01 -19.35
CA LYS A 160 9.47 9.21 -19.02
C LYS A 160 8.80 10.02 -17.90
N ALA A 161 7.48 10.15 -17.94
CA ALA A 161 6.73 10.80 -16.88
C ALA A 161 6.85 10.03 -15.56
N ALA A 162 6.80 8.70 -15.61
CA ALA A 162 7.00 7.84 -14.45
C ALA A 162 8.41 7.97 -13.84
N GLU A 163 9.45 7.94 -14.67
CA GLU A 163 10.83 8.13 -14.22
C GLU A 163 11.01 9.52 -13.57
N SER A 164 10.57 10.58 -14.25
CA SER A 164 10.64 11.93 -13.72
C SER A 164 9.91 12.03 -12.38
N HIS A 165 8.69 11.48 -12.31
CA HIS A 165 7.89 11.49 -11.09
C HIS A 165 8.64 10.85 -9.92
N LEU A 166 9.27 9.69 -10.14
CA LEU A 166 10.07 9.02 -9.12
C LEU A 166 11.31 9.86 -8.73
N ARG A 167 12.08 10.34 -9.71
CA ARG A 167 13.32 11.10 -9.45
C ARG A 167 13.03 12.36 -8.65
N THR A 168 11.98 13.11 -8.98
CA THR A 168 11.58 14.29 -8.20
C THR A 168 11.24 13.93 -6.75
N HIS A 169 10.56 12.79 -6.51
CA HIS A 169 10.30 12.35 -5.13
C HIS A 169 11.56 11.90 -4.39
N LEU A 170 12.52 11.28 -5.08
CA LEU A 170 13.82 10.92 -4.49
C LEU A 170 14.64 12.16 -4.11
N GLU A 171 14.63 13.19 -4.95
CA GLU A 171 15.32 14.47 -4.69
C GLU A 171 14.70 15.22 -3.50
N LEU A 172 13.37 15.21 -3.38
CA LEU A 172 12.67 15.80 -2.24
C LEU A 172 12.86 15.00 -0.94
N GLY A 173 13.14 13.70 -1.06
CA GLY A 173 13.39 12.79 0.05
C GLY A 173 12.14 12.41 0.87
N ALA A 174 12.37 11.69 1.95
CA ALA A 174 11.34 11.26 2.91
C ALA A 174 11.63 11.86 4.30
N PRO A 175 10.96 12.95 4.71
CA PRO A 175 11.20 13.56 6.01
C PRO A 175 10.69 12.68 7.15
N GLY A 176 11.50 12.53 8.21
CA GLY A 176 11.23 12.12 9.61
C GLY A 176 10.41 10.86 9.92
N TRP A 177 9.34 10.60 9.17
CA TRP A 177 8.38 9.53 9.37
C TRP A 177 8.78 8.25 8.64
N SER A 178 8.81 7.12 9.34
CA SER A 178 9.31 5.84 8.80
C SER A 178 8.54 5.33 7.58
N ARG A 179 7.21 5.46 7.58
CA ARG A 179 6.36 5.13 6.43
C ARG A 179 6.69 5.93 5.17
N GLY A 180 7.21 7.15 5.28
CA GLY A 180 7.65 7.91 4.11
C GLY A 180 8.81 7.22 3.38
N ARG A 181 9.79 6.73 4.13
CA ARG A 181 10.91 5.94 3.58
C ARG A 181 10.43 4.63 2.96
N ALA A 182 9.47 3.96 3.61
CA ALA A 182 8.87 2.73 3.10
C ALA A 182 8.14 2.96 1.77
N TRP A 183 7.42 4.07 1.63
CA TRP A 183 6.76 4.44 0.37
C TRP A 183 7.73 4.68 -0.78
N LEU A 184 8.82 5.43 -0.55
CA LEU A 184 9.84 5.61 -1.59
C LEU A 184 10.54 4.30 -1.95
N LEU A 185 10.84 3.46 -0.96
CA LEU A 185 11.46 2.15 -1.23
C LEU A 185 10.56 1.29 -2.11
N LEU A 186 9.25 1.28 -1.84
CA LEU A 186 8.27 0.57 -2.67
C LEU A 186 8.20 1.14 -4.08
N ALA A 187 8.15 2.47 -4.23
CA ALA A 187 8.14 3.12 -5.55
C ALA A 187 9.41 2.82 -6.36
N VAL A 188 10.58 2.79 -5.70
CA VAL A 188 11.86 2.37 -6.31
C VAL A 188 11.81 0.91 -6.76
N ALA A 189 11.28 0.03 -5.91
CA ALA A 189 11.16 -1.39 -6.24
C ALA A 189 10.22 -1.63 -7.44
N ASP A 190 9.14 -0.87 -7.54
CA ASP A 190 8.23 -0.90 -8.70
C ASP A 190 8.91 -0.36 -9.97
N ALA A 191 9.63 0.76 -9.87
CA ALA A 191 10.34 1.37 -10.99
C ALA A 191 11.44 0.48 -11.57
N LEU A 192 12.24 -0.17 -10.73
CA LEU A 192 13.28 -1.11 -11.15
C LEU A 192 12.74 -2.28 -12.00
N ARG A 193 11.42 -2.50 -11.95
CA ARG A 193 10.74 -3.50 -12.76
C ARG A 193 10.07 -2.90 -14.00
N CYS A 194 9.32 -1.82 -13.84
CA CYS A 194 8.49 -1.29 -14.93
C CYS A 194 9.19 -0.27 -15.82
N LEU A 195 10.39 0.20 -15.42
CA LEU A 195 11.19 1.17 -16.14
C LEU A 195 12.60 0.63 -16.39
N ASP A 196 13.20 1.03 -17.50
CA ASP A 196 14.62 0.81 -17.79
C ASP A 196 15.44 2.00 -17.25
N VAL A 197 15.56 2.05 -15.92
CA VAL A 197 16.22 3.15 -15.21
C VAL A 197 17.54 2.69 -14.58
N PRO A 198 18.69 3.24 -15.01
CA PRO A 198 19.94 2.98 -14.33
C PRO A 198 19.93 3.61 -12.92
N ASP A 199 20.69 3.01 -12.02
CA ASP A 199 21.13 3.65 -10.76
C ASP A 199 20.10 3.83 -9.63
N LEU A 200 19.05 3.00 -9.58
CA LEU A 200 18.12 3.02 -8.43
C LEU A 200 18.51 2.07 -7.28
N ARG A 201 19.53 1.21 -7.46
CA ARG A 201 19.95 0.25 -6.42
C ARG A 201 20.56 0.95 -5.21
N GLY A 202 21.32 2.03 -5.42
CA GLY A 202 21.86 2.85 -4.32
C GLY A 202 20.74 3.43 -3.46
N ALA A 203 19.76 4.07 -4.09
CA ALA A 203 18.56 4.58 -3.41
C ALA A 203 17.80 3.49 -2.65
N ALA A 204 17.62 2.30 -3.23
CA ALA A 204 16.98 1.18 -2.54
C ALA A 204 17.74 0.77 -1.27
N THR A 205 19.07 0.70 -1.33
CA THR A 205 19.91 0.40 -0.16
C THR A 205 19.78 1.48 0.91
N GLU A 206 19.87 2.75 0.54
CA GLU A 206 19.77 3.89 1.47
C GLU A 206 18.41 4.00 2.15
N LEU A 207 17.33 3.72 1.41
CA LEU A 207 15.96 3.77 1.93
C LEU A 207 15.62 2.59 2.84
N THR A 208 16.29 1.46 2.67
CA THR A 208 16.00 0.25 3.46
C THR A 208 16.29 0.50 4.95
N PRO A 209 15.28 0.34 5.84
CA PRO A 209 15.49 0.57 7.27
C PRO A 209 16.42 -0.46 7.88
N SER A 210 17.12 -0.05 8.95
CA SER A 210 18.00 -0.92 9.74
C SER A 210 17.24 -1.82 10.71
N ARG A 211 16.08 -1.37 11.19
CA ARG A 211 15.16 -2.14 12.06
C ARG A 211 14.08 -2.82 11.22
N HIS A 212 13.64 -4.00 11.64
CA HIS A 212 12.54 -4.69 10.98
C HIS A 212 11.21 -3.95 11.16
N VAL A 213 10.88 -3.58 12.41
CA VAL A 213 9.74 -2.71 12.74
C VAL A 213 10.27 -1.36 13.23
N PRO A 214 10.19 -0.30 12.43
CA PRO A 214 10.70 1.02 12.82
C PRO A 214 9.73 1.74 13.78
N LEU A 215 10.26 2.73 14.50
CA LEU A 215 9.43 3.75 15.17
C LEU A 215 8.66 4.55 14.12
N ALA A 216 7.52 5.12 14.49
CA ALA A 216 6.76 6.02 13.62
C ALA A 216 7.60 7.22 13.17
N THR A 217 8.38 7.79 14.08
CA THR A 217 9.38 8.83 13.82
C THR A 217 10.61 8.61 14.70
N GLU A 218 11.80 8.85 14.14
CA GLU A 218 13.05 8.78 14.91
C GLU A 218 13.21 9.97 15.88
N GLU A 219 12.44 11.05 15.68
CA GLU A 219 12.41 12.23 16.55
C GLU A 219 11.80 11.94 17.94
N HIS A 220 11.09 10.82 18.07
CA HIS A 220 10.50 10.35 19.33
C HIS A 220 10.99 8.93 19.64
N PRO A 221 12.16 8.77 20.29
CA PRO A 221 12.74 7.46 20.59
C PRO A 221 11.85 6.55 21.44
N ASP A 222 10.99 7.14 22.29
CA ASP A 222 10.00 6.45 23.12
C ASP A 222 8.61 6.42 22.47
N GLY A 223 8.51 6.80 21.20
CA GLY A 223 7.28 6.85 20.42
C GLY A 223 6.77 5.46 20.01
N PRO A 224 5.56 5.39 19.43
CA PRO A 224 5.02 4.12 18.95
C PRO A 224 5.81 3.58 17.75
N LEU A 225 5.70 2.27 17.55
CA LEU A 225 6.12 1.60 16.33
C LEU A 225 5.19 1.94 15.16
N ASP A 226 5.64 1.61 13.94
CA ASP A 226 4.82 1.64 12.74
C ASP A 226 4.93 0.33 11.97
N THR A 227 4.07 -0.63 12.34
CA THR A 227 3.99 -1.94 11.67
C THR A 227 3.57 -1.83 10.20
N SER A 228 2.87 -0.77 9.82
CA SER A 228 2.52 -0.54 8.42
C SER A 228 3.73 -0.18 7.57
N ALA A 229 4.68 0.62 8.11
CA ALA A 229 5.95 0.92 7.44
C ALA A 229 6.80 -0.35 7.24
N ALA A 230 6.80 -1.24 8.22
CA ALA A 230 7.46 -2.54 8.13
C ALA A 230 6.83 -3.45 7.07
N ALA A 231 5.50 -3.53 7.02
CA ALA A 231 4.78 -4.32 6.01
C ALA A 231 5.05 -3.83 4.58
N ILE A 232 5.00 -2.52 4.36
CA ILE A 232 5.34 -1.88 3.07
C ILE A 232 6.79 -2.21 2.68
N THR A 233 7.72 -2.10 3.65
CA THR A 233 9.14 -2.43 3.46
C THR A 233 9.32 -3.88 3.05
N ALA A 234 8.62 -4.82 3.70
CA ALA A 234 8.70 -6.24 3.36
C ALA A 234 8.28 -6.52 1.91
N VAL A 235 7.19 -5.90 1.44
CA VAL A 235 6.76 -6.01 0.03
C VAL A 235 7.79 -5.43 -0.92
N ALA A 236 8.38 -4.27 -0.60
CA ALA A 236 9.44 -3.69 -1.42
C ALA A 236 10.68 -4.60 -1.47
N LEU A 237 11.09 -5.20 -0.35
CA LEU A 237 12.19 -6.14 -0.28
C LEU A 237 11.93 -7.41 -1.12
N LEU A 238 10.69 -7.93 -1.10
CA LEU A 238 10.30 -9.06 -1.96
C LEU A 238 10.45 -8.70 -3.45
N LYS A 239 9.97 -7.52 -3.85
CA LYS A 239 10.10 -7.00 -5.22
C LYS A 239 11.56 -6.80 -5.64
N LEU A 240 12.44 -6.45 -4.71
CA LEU A 240 13.88 -6.30 -4.92
C LEU A 240 14.65 -7.64 -4.91
N GLY A 241 13.96 -8.77 -4.75
CA GLY A 241 14.57 -10.10 -4.65
C GLY A 241 15.26 -10.38 -3.31
N GLN A 242 15.10 -9.52 -2.30
CA GLN A 242 15.69 -9.65 -0.97
C GLN A 242 14.80 -10.51 -0.05
N ARG A 243 14.49 -11.73 -0.50
CA ARG A 243 13.49 -12.60 0.13
C ARG A 243 13.78 -12.92 1.60
N ASP A 244 15.04 -13.16 1.97
CA ASP A 244 15.40 -13.51 3.35
C ASP A 244 15.15 -12.35 4.32
N ARG A 245 15.52 -11.12 3.91
CA ARG A 245 15.25 -9.91 4.70
C ARG A 245 13.75 -9.65 4.83
N ALA A 246 13.00 -9.79 3.74
CA ALA A 246 11.56 -9.65 3.79
C ALA A 246 10.91 -10.70 4.69
N THR A 247 11.39 -11.94 4.65
CA THR A 247 10.90 -13.04 5.50
C THR A 247 11.11 -12.73 6.97
N ALA A 248 12.28 -12.18 7.34
CA ALA A 248 12.56 -11.78 8.71
C ALA A 248 11.62 -10.67 9.22
N VAL A 249 11.33 -9.67 8.38
CA VAL A 249 10.37 -8.59 8.72
C VAL A 249 8.96 -9.17 8.90
N LEU A 250 8.50 -10.01 7.96
CA LEU A 250 7.17 -10.62 8.03
C LEU A 250 7.04 -11.57 9.23
N GLU A 251 8.08 -12.32 9.56
CA GLU A 251 8.08 -13.21 10.71
C GLU A 251 7.98 -12.41 12.02
N GLU A 252 8.67 -11.28 12.14
CA GLU A 252 8.56 -10.39 13.30
C GLU A 252 7.14 -9.81 13.42
N LEU A 253 6.57 -9.30 12.32
CA LEU A 253 5.20 -8.80 12.29
C LEU A 253 4.20 -9.85 12.75
N VAL A 254 4.28 -11.07 12.19
CA VAL A 254 3.38 -12.19 12.52
C VAL A 254 3.56 -12.65 13.97
N ARG A 255 4.80 -12.73 14.46
CA ARG A 255 5.06 -13.27 15.80
C ARG A 255 4.72 -12.29 16.92
N VAL A 256 4.91 -10.99 16.69
CA VAL A 256 4.87 -9.97 17.75
C VAL A 256 3.62 -9.10 17.67
N HIS A 257 3.14 -8.79 16.46
CA HIS A 257 2.13 -7.74 16.25
C HIS A 257 0.82 -8.23 15.63
N LEU A 258 0.77 -9.47 15.13
CA LEU A 258 -0.46 -10.06 14.62
C LEU A 258 -1.25 -10.69 15.77
N ALA A 259 -2.43 -10.14 16.05
CA ALA A 259 -3.35 -10.72 17.03
C ALA A 259 -3.96 -12.03 16.50
N ASP A 260 -4.47 -12.86 17.43
CA ASP A 260 -5.17 -14.11 17.10
C ASP A 260 -6.41 -13.88 16.21
N SER A 261 -6.98 -12.66 16.24
CA SER A 261 -8.07 -12.24 15.37
C SER A 261 -7.66 -12.00 13.91
N GLY A 262 -6.37 -12.03 13.59
CA GLY A 262 -5.81 -11.69 12.29
C GLY A 262 -5.55 -10.20 12.07
N ALA A 263 -5.75 -9.35 13.09
CA ALA A 263 -5.49 -7.91 13.03
C ALA A 263 -3.99 -7.61 13.20
N LEU A 264 -3.40 -6.80 12.31
CA LEU A 264 -2.04 -6.28 12.49
C LEU A 264 -2.07 -5.03 13.39
N LEU A 265 -1.59 -5.16 14.62
CA LEU A 265 -1.60 -4.07 15.61
C LEU A 265 -0.34 -3.20 15.54
N ASP A 266 -0.23 -2.24 16.47
CA ASP A 266 0.89 -1.31 16.64
C ASP A 266 1.22 -0.49 15.38
N GLY A 267 0.21 -0.22 14.55
CA GLY A 267 0.30 0.77 13.49
C GLY A 267 0.11 2.19 14.05
N CYS A 268 0.85 3.16 13.51
CA CYS A 268 0.71 4.58 13.87
C CYS A 268 0.18 5.41 12.69
N TYR A 269 -1.05 5.94 12.80
CA TYR A 269 -1.64 6.76 11.74
C TYR A 269 -1.14 8.21 11.76
N ASP A 270 -1.46 8.95 12.83
CA ASP A 270 -1.10 10.37 12.99
C ASP A 270 -0.66 10.65 14.43
N LEU A 271 0.66 10.67 14.65
CA LEU A 271 1.24 10.95 15.96
C LEU A 271 1.03 12.40 16.39
N GLY A 272 1.15 13.35 15.47
CA GLY A 272 1.02 14.79 15.77
C GLY A 272 -0.40 15.17 16.16
N GLY A 273 -1.40 14.52 15.55
CA GLY A 273 -2.82 14.65 15.90
C GLY A 273 -3.28 13.74 17.05
N GLY A 274 -2.43 12.81 17.51
CA GLY A 274 -2.78 11.84 18.56
C GLY A 274 -3.81 10.79 18.12
N VAL A 275 -3.92 10.50 16.83
CA VAL A 275 -4.94 9.61 16.25
C VAL A 275 -4.31 8.31 15.77
N GLY A 276 -4.85 7.18 16.19
CA GLY A 276 -4.48 5.86 15.65
C GLY A 276 -3.04 5.46 15.95
N MET A 277 -2.52 5.75 17.16
CA MET A 277 -1.08 5.63 17.47
C MET A 277 -0.58 4.21 17.74
N ARG A 278 -1.48 3.22 17.88
CA ARG A 278 -1.21 1.79 18.09
C ARG A 278 -2.37 0.91 17.59
N HIS A 279 -2.88 1.22 16.41
CA HIS A 279 -4.13 0.68 15.88
C HIS A 279 -3.90 -0.35 14.77
N GLU A 280 -4.95 -1.11 14.47
CA GLU A 280 -5.05 -1.85 13.20
C GLU A 280 -5.27 -0.83 12.07
N LEU A 281 -4.48 -0.90 11.00
CA LEU A 281 -4.51 0.05 9.89
C LEU A 281 -4.77 -0.71 8.59
N VAL A 282 -5.77 -0.31 7.80
CA VAL A 282 -6.16 -1.07 6.59
C VAL A 282 -5.01 -1.21 5.57
N TRP A 283 -4.12 -0.22 5.49
CA TRP A 283 -2.94 -0.32 4.62
C TRP A 283 -1.88 -1.25 5.21
N GLY A 284 -1.74 -1.30 6.54
CA GLY A 284 -0.88 -2.28 7.22
C GLY A 284 -1.32 -3.70 6.92
N ASP A 285 -2.62 -3.99 7.08
CA ASP A 285 -3.20 -5.30 6.76
C ASP A 285 -3.00 -5.66 5.29
N PHE A 286 -3.22 -4.70 4.37
CA PHE A 286 -3.02 -4.92 2.94
C PHE A 286 -1.58 -5.32 2.62
N PHE A 287 -0.59 -4.56 3.08
CA PHE A 287 0.81 -4.88 2.77
C PHE A 287 1.32 -6.13 3.49
N LEU A 288 0.80 -6.44 4.68
CA LEU A 288 1.10 -7.71 5.35
C LEU A 288 0.52 -8.89 4.55
N ALA A 289 -0.77 -8.83 4.20
CA ALA A 289 -1.42 -9.85 3.40
C ALA A 289 -0.74 -10.03 2.03
N LEU A 290 -0.38 -8.93 1.36
CA LEU A 290 0.34 -8.98 0.09
C LEU A 290 1.73 -9.61 0.25
N GLY A 291 2.49 -9.22 1.27
CA GLY A 291 3.81 -9.80 1.56
C GLY A 291 3.73 -11.30 1.83
N LEU A 292 2.75 -11.74 2.62
CA LEU A 292 2.49 -13.15 2.90
C LEU A 292 2.00 -13.90 1.65
N ALA A 293 1.14 -13.31 0.83
CA ALA A 293 0.67 -13.88 -0.43
C ALA A 293 1.83 -14.10 -1.42
N VAL A 294 2.76 -13.16 -1.51
CA VAL A 294 3.98 -13.29 -2.32
C VAL A 294 4.94 -14.33 -1.72
N LEU A 295 5.09 -14.35 -0.40
CA LEU A 295 5.96 -15.32 0.28
C LEU A 295 5.43 -16.75 0.08
N THR A 296 4.11 -16.94 0.09
CA THR A 296 3.44 -18.24 -0.11
C THR A 296 3.30 -18.65 -1.57
N GLY A 297 3.53 -17.72 -2.51
CA GLY A 297 3.38 -17.96 -3.95
C GLY A 297 1.93 -17.89 -4.44
N LEU A 298 1.00 -17.40 -3.62
CA LEU A 298 -0.37 -17.09 -4.05
C LEU A 298 -0.39 -15.98 -5.10
N VAL A 299 0.50 -14.99 -4.95
CA VAL A 299 0.65 -13.84 -5.84
C VAL A 299 2.11 -13.72 -6.26
N ASP A 300 2.35 -13.38 -7.53
CA ASP A 300 3.70 -13.01 -7.97
C ASP A 300 4.07 -11.61 -7.46
N ALA A 301 5.29 -11.42 -6.96
CA ALA A 301 5.76 -10.14 -6.40
C ALA A 301 5.59 -8.94 -7.35
N HIS A 302 5.51 -9.22 -8.65
CA HIS A 302 5.46 -8.25 -9.74
C HIS A 302 4.05 -8.08 -10.34
N ALA A 303 3.06 -8.82 -9.86
CA ALA A 303 1.66 -8.66 -10.25
C ALA A 303 1.02 -7.38 -9.66
N VAL A 304 1.57 -6.89 -8.55
CA VAL A 304 1.17 -5.66 -7.84
C VAL A 304 2.30 -4.66 -7.85
#